data_AF-A0A4Z0H634-F1
#
_entry.id   AF-A0A4Z0H634-F1
#
_cell.length_a   1.000
_cell.length_b   1.000
_cell.length_c   1.000
_cell.angle_alpha   90.00
_cell.angle_beta   90.00
_cell.angle_gamma   90.00
#
_symmetry.space_group_name_H-M   'P 1'
#
loop_
_entity.id
_entity.type
_entity.pdbx_description
1 polymer ?
#
loop_
_entity_poly.entity_id
_entity_poly.type
_entity_poly.pdbx_seq_one_letter_code
_entity_poly.pdbx_strand_id
1 'polypeptide(L)'
;MDSAEPGDPSPRGRRGLPEIHSVLRATATAAAGGTLVIWWPAFTLGAYNDIFFDDVLALWAVATAVLLSGLVLHRRIAVPRSSVIALLLPSIWIVLGMAAPRSKGFHYLHYLEVVITILSAPYLTWLLSKILLPDYHELPSAQRFGAVGITAVMGILAFLLGQFNYLFLTCADFDVSGNNTPPGCAQGPPFRLR
;
A
#
# COMPACT_ATOMS: atom_id res chain seq x y z
N MET A 1 -65.42 33.29 8.20
CA MET A 1 -64.22 34.06 7.87
C MET A 1 -63.31 33.98 9.08
N ASP A 2 -62.66 32.85 9.38
CA ASP A 2 -61.76 32.03 8.57
C ASP A 2 -60.65 32.85 7.90
N SER A 3 -59.51 32.90 8.58
CA SER A 3 -58.19 33.12 8.00
C SER A 3 -57.21 32.32 8.84
N ALA A 4 -57.05 31.05 8.44
CA ALA A 4 -56.03 30.15 8.94
C ALA A 4 -54.64 30.66 8.51
N GLU A 5 -53.71 30.76 9.46
CA GLU A 5 -52.29 30.91 9.14
C GLU A 5 -51.81 29.67 8.38
N PRO A 6 -51.12 29.83 7.22
CA PRO A 6 -50.49 28.72 6.55
C PRO A 6 -49.24 28.31 7.35
N GLY A 7 -49.30 27.12 7.94
CA GLY A 7 -48.18 26.50 8.63
C GLY A 7 -46.96 26.41 7.72
N ASP A 8 -45.83 26.89 8.24
CA ASP A 8 -44.52 26.73 7.63
C ASP A 8 -44.19 25.23 7.50
N PRO A 9 -44.03 24.68 6.28
CA PRO A 9 -43.61 23.31 6.11
C PRO A 9 -42.14 23.21 6.50
N SER A 10 -41.91 22.63 7.69
CA SER A 10 -40.65 22.04 8.15
C SER A 10 -39.71 21.71 6.98
N PRO A 11 -38.47 22.24 6.96
CA PRO A 11 -37.52 21.85 5.93
C PRO A 11 -37.23 20.37 6.16
N ARG A 12 -37.83 19.53 5.30
CA ARG A 12 -37.48 18.11 5.16
C ARG A 12 -35.97 18.06 5.09
N GLY A 13 -35.37 17.56 6.17
CA GLY A 13 -33.95 17.35 6.28
C GLY A 13 -33.49 16.64 5.00
N ARG A 14 -32.72 17.35 4.19
CA ARG A 14 -31.77 16.69 3.31
C ARG A 14 -31.01 15.78 4.26
N ARG A 15 -31.26 14.46 4.19
CA ARG A 15 -30.36 13.48 4.76
C ARG A 15 -29.04 13.68 4.02
N GLY A 16 -28.26 14.65 4.49
CA GLY A 16 -26.87 14.80 4.13
C GLY A 16 -26.27 13.43 4.38
N LEU A 17 -25.60 12.89 3.37
CA LEU A 17 -24.78 11.71 3.55
C LEU A 17 -23.96 11.92 4.83
N PRO A 18 -23.91 10.93 5.74
CA PRO A 18 -23.16 11.07 7.00
C PRO A 18 -21.78 11.64 6.68
N GLU A 19 -21.45 12.78 7.29
CA GLU A 19 -20.18 13.44 7.04
C GLU A 19 -19.06 12.47 7.45
N ILE A 20 -18.37 11.88 6.47
CA ILE A 20 -17.32 10.91 6.75
C ILE A 20 -16.25 11.65 7.53
N HIS A 21 -16.03 11.24 8.78
CA HIS A 21 -15.02 11.81 9.66
C HIS A 21 -13.68 11.93 8.91
N SER A 22 -13.10 13.13 8.90
CA SER A 22 -11.86 13.46 8.18
C SER A 22 -10.71 12.50 8.51
N VAL A 23 -10.59 12.12 9.78
CA VAL A 23 -9.62 11.13 10.29
C VAL A 23 -9.83 9.76 9.66
N LEU A 24 -11.08 9.28 9.58
CA LEU A 24 -11.40 7.99 8.96
C LEU A 24 -11.06 8.00 7.47
N ARG A 25 -11.45 9.06 6.74
CA ARG A 25 -11.14 9.19 5.31
C ARG A 25 -9.64 9.16 5.05
N ALA A 26 -8.88 9.94 5.81
CA ALA A 26 -7.44 10.04 5.64
C ALA A 26 -6.72 8.73 6.04
N THR A 27 -7.14 8.09 7.14
CA THR A 27 -6.63 6.78 7.58
C THR A 27 -6.93 5.71 6.53
N ALA A 28 -8.16 5.64 6.03
CA ALA A 28 -8.56 4.68 5.01
C ALA A 28 -7.78 4.89 3.70
N THR A 29 -7.58 6.15 3.29
CA THR A 29 -6.81 6.48 2.08
C THR A 29 -5.35 6.06 2.22
N ALA A 30 -4.70 6.38 3.34
CA ALA A 30 -3.33 5.98 3.61
C ALA A 30 -3.18 4.45 3.69
N ALA A 31 -4.09 3.78 4.41
CA ALA A 31 -4.10 2.33 4.56
C ALA A 31 -4.33 1.62 3.22
N ALA A 32 -5.24 2.12 2.39
CA ALA A 32 -5.51 1.58 1.06
C ALA A 32 -4.28 1.71 0.15
N GLY A 33 -3.66 2.89 0.10
CA GLY A 33 -2.42 3.11 -0.66
C GLY A 33 -1.30 2.19 -0.19
N GLY A 34 -1.08 2.10 1.12
CA GLY A 34 -0.13 1.19 1.72
C GLY A 34 -0.38 -0.29 1.41
N THR A 35 -1.64 -0.69 1.46
CA THR A 35 -2.07 -2.07 1.17
C THR A 35 -1.79 -2.43 -0.28
N LEU A 36 -2.08 -1.55 -1.23
CA LEU A 36 -1.78 -1.76 -2.65
C LEU A 36 -0.29 -1.95 -2.91
N VAL A 37 0.58 -1.29 -2.12
CA VAL A 37 2.04 -1.41 -2.25
C VAL A 37 2.56 -2.69 -1.59
N ILE A 38 2.06 -3.08 -0.42
CA ILE A 38 2.58 -4.26 0.30
C ILE A 38 2.00 -5.59 -0.22
N TRP A 39 0.80 -5.58 -0.80
CA TRP A 39 0.04 -6.79 -1.10
C TRP A 39 0.82 -7.79 -1.95
N TRP A 40 1.24 -7.37 -3.14
CA TRP A 40 1.98 -8.25 -4.06
C TRP A 40 3.32 -8.70 -3.51
N PRO A 41 4.23 -7.81 -3.05
CA PRO A 41 5.51 -8.26 -2.52
C PRO A 41 5.40 -9.20 -1.30
N ALA A 42 4.38 -9.03 -0.46
CA ALA A 42 4.15 -9.96 0.64
C ALA A 42 3.60 -11.31 0.14
N PHE A 43 2.65 -11.30 -0.79
CA PHE A 43 2.10 -12.51 -1.39
C PHE A 43 3.16 -13.31 -2.17
N THR A 44 3.97 -12.64 -3.00
CA THR A 44 5.04 -13.27 -3.79
C THR A 44 6.12 -13.83 -2.87
N LEU A 45 6.49 -13.11 -1.81
CA LEU A 45 7.38 -13.64 -0.79
C LEU A 45 6.84 -14.92 -0.14
N GLY A 46 5.53 -15.00 0.13
CA GLY A 46 4.91 -16.22 0.65
C GLY A 46 4.86 -17.36 -0.37
N ALA A 47 4.54 -17.07 -1.63
CA ALA A 47 4.34 -18.09 -2.66
C ALA A 47 5.67 -18.62 -3.25
N TYR A 48 6.66 -17.74 -3.43
CA TYR A 48 7.90 -18.05 -4.15
C TYR A 48 9.16 -17.95 -3.29
N ASN A 49 9.04 -17.43 -2.05
CA ASN A 49 10.19 -17.08 -1.20
C ASN A 49 11.13 -16.06 -1.86
N ASP A 50 10.56 -15.19 -2.70
CA ASP A 50 11.25 -14.16 -3.47
C ASP A 50 10.34 -12.94 -3.68
N ILE A 51 10.92 -11.77 -3.95
CA ILE A 51 10.20 -10.55 -4.35
C ILE A 51 10.54 -10.25 -5.80
N PHE A 52 9.53 -9.97 -6.61
CA PHE A 52 9.73 -9.75 -8.03
C PHE A 52 10.10 -8.31 -8.36
N PHE A 53 10.76 -8.13 -9.49
CA PHE A 53 11.28 -6.82 -9.90
C PHE A 53 10.16 -5.79 -10.12
N ASP A 54 8.98 -6.22 -10.53
CA ASP A 54 7.81 -5.39 -10.75
C ASP A 54 7.26 -4.81 -9.43
N ASP A 55 7.33 -5.57 -8.34
CA ASP A 55 7.00 -5.07 -6.99
C ASP A 55 7.93 -3.92 -6.58
N VAL A 56 9.23 -4.08 -6.85
CA VAL A 56 10.26 -3.08 -6.55
C VAL A 56 10.07 -1.83 -7.43
N LEU A 57 9.76 -2.00 -8.71
CA LEU A 57 9.47 -0.89 -9.63
C LEU A 57 8.16 -0.17 -9.27
N ALA A 58 7.14 -0.90 -8.82
CA ALA A 58 5.89 -0.31 -8.34
C ALA A 58 6.13 0.55 -7.10
N LEU A 59 6.90 0.04 -6.13
CA LEU A 59 7.32 0.81 -4.96
C LEU A 59 8.10 2.07 -5.35
N TRP A 60 9.04 1.95 -6.29
CA TRP A 60 9.78 3.09 -6.83
C TRP A 60 8.85 4.13 -7.48
N ALA A 61 7.88 3.68 -8.29
CA ALA A 61 6.93 4.56 -8.95
C ALA A 61 6.10 5.35 -7.93
N VAL A 62 5.61 4.69 -6.88
CA VAL A 62 4.83 5.35 -5.82
C VAL A 62 5.68 6.33 -5.01
N ALA A 63 6.90 5.93 -4.61
CA ALA A 63 7.81 6.82 -3.88
C ALA A 63 8.15 8.08 -4.72
N THR A 64 8.39 7.90 -6.02
CA THR A 64 8.64 8.99 -6.97
C THR A 64 7.42 9.90 -7.11
N ALA A 65 6.21 9.34 -7.23
CA ALA A 65 4.98 10.12 -7.32
C ALA A 65 4.76 11.00 -6.07
N VAL A 66 5.02 10.47 -4.88
CA VAL A 66 4.95 11.24 -3.63
C VAL A 66 5.99 12.36 -3.59
N LEU A 67 7.23 12.06 -4.00
CA LEU A 67 8.31 13.06 -4.07
C LEU A 67 7.96 14.20 -5.05
N LEU A 68 7.51 13.86 -6.26
CA LEU A 68 7.10 14.82 -7.28
C LEU A 68 5.88 15.64 -6.85
N SER A 69 4.92 15.03 -6.15
CA SER A 69 3.77 15.75 -5.60
C SER A 69 4.21 16.84 -4.62
N GLY A 70 5.18 16.53 -3.74
CA GLY A 70 5.77 17.52 -2.84
C GLY A 70 6.48 18.66 -3.55
N LEU A 71 7.16 18.38 -4.67
CA LEU A 71 7.85 19.37 -5.49
C LEU A 71 6.88 20.29 -6.24
N VAL A 72 5.87 19.72 -6.90
CA VAL A 72 4.87 20.48 -7.68
C VAL A 72 4.05 21.40 -6.78
N LEU A 73 3.64 20.94 -5.60
CA LEU A 73 2.83 21.69 -4.64
C LEU A 73 3.61 22.79 -3.86
N HIS A 74 4.83 23.11 -4.28
CA HIS A 74 5.63 24.28 -3.85
C HIS A 74 5.47 24.68 -2.38
N ARG A 75 5.95 23.83 -1.47
CA ARG A 75 6.12 24.08 -0.01
C ARG A 75 4.89 24.01 0.89
N ARG A 76 3.70 23.61 0.43
CA ARG A 76 2.58 23.37 1.37
C ARG A 76 2.65 22.05 2.15
N ILE A 77 3.46 21.10 1.68
CA ILE A 77 3.71 19.83 2.37
C ILE A 77 5.14 19.87 2.88
N ALA A 78 5.31 20.16 4.17
CA ALA A 78 6.62 20.12 4.83
C ALA A 78 7.05 18.65 5.01
N VAL A 79 7.48 17.99 3.93
CA VAL A 79 8.07 16.65 4.01
C VAL A 79 9.41 16.77 4.75
N PRO A 80 9.61 16.06 5.87
CA PRO A 80 10.87 16.14 6.61
C PRO A 80 12.02 15.61 5.74
N ARG A 81 13.23 16.18 5.91
CA ARG A 81 14.42 15.80 5.12
C ARG A 81 14.71 14.29 5.16
N SER A 82 14.47 13.65 6.31
CA SER A 82 14.60 12.19 6.45
C SER A 82 13.65 11.41 5.54
N SER A 83 12.43 11.91 5.32
CA SER A 83 11.47 11.30 4.40
C SER A 83 11.83 11.51 2.93
N VAL A 84 12.45 12.63 2.58
CA VAL A 84 13.02 12.81 1.23
C VAL A 84 14.10 11.78 0.96
N ILE A 85 15.01 11.54 1.91
CA ILE A 85 16.07 10.53 1.77
C ILE A 85 15.46 9.14 1.62
N ALA A 86 14.47 8.78 2.44
CA ALA A 86 13.79 7.50 2.33
C ALA A 86 13.04 7.32 0.99
N LEU A 87 12.39 8.37 0.47
CA LEU A 87 11.71 8.33 -0.83
C LEU A 87 12.69 8.23 -2.01
N LEU A 88 13.93 8.69 -1.84
CA LEU A 88 14.98 8.53 -2.84
C LEU A 88 15.63 7.14 -2.80
N LEU A 89 15.46 6.38 -1.71
CA LEU A 89 16.11 5.09 -1.52
C LEU A 89 15.83 4.10 -2.68
N PRO A 90 14.58 3.92 -3.17
CA PRO A 90 14.34 3.04 -4.32
C PRO A 90 15.04 3.53 -5.60
N SER A 91 15.16 4.84 -5.80
CA SER A 91 15.89 5.39 -6.96
C SER A 91 17.39 5.13 -6.85
N ILE A 92 17.95 5.31 -5.66
CA ILE A 92 19.36 5.00 -5.36
C ILE A 92 19.62 3.51 -5.61
N TRP A 93 18.71 2.64 -5.19
CA TRP A 93 18.81 1.19 -5.39
C TRP A 93 18.85 0.82 -6.87
N ILE A 94 17.95 1.38 -7.68
CA ILE A 94 17.92 1.15 -9.14
C ILE A 94 19.24 1.61 -9.79
N VAL A 95 19.74 2.79 -9.42
CA VAL A 95 21.03 3.30 -9.94
C VAL A 95 22.20 2.41 -9.54
N LEU A 96 22.23 1.93 -8.29
CA LEU A 96 23.24 0.97 -7.82
C LEU A 96 23.15 -0.34 -8.61
N GLY A 97 21.95 -0.87 -8.85
CA GLY A 97 21.73 -2.07 -9.66
C GLY A 97 22.22 -1.93 -11.10
N MET A 98 22.11 -0.73 -11.69
CA MET A 98 22.66 -0.43 -13.03
C MET A 98 24.19 -0.31 -13.04
N ALA A 99 24.79 0.22 -11.97
CA ALA A 99 26.22 0.45 -11.88
C ALA A 99 27.03 -0.76 -11.36
N ALA A 100 26.37 -1.69 -10.67
CA ALA A 100 27.03 -2.84 -10.04
C ALA A 100 27.53 -3.86 -11.08
N PRO A 101 28.79 -4.34 -10.98
CA PRO A 101 29.31 -5.39 -11.86
C PRO A 101 28.55 -6.72 -11.65
N ARG A 102 27.99 -7.27 -12.73
CA ARG A 102 27.27 -8.57 -12.71
C ARG A 102 28.13 -9.79 -12.32
N SER A 103 29.46 -9.65 -12.32
CA SER A 103 30.41 -10.76 -12.13
C SER A 103 30.70 -11.11 -10.68
N LYS A 104 30.29 -10.29 -9.70
CA LYS A 104 30.40 -10.60 -8.27
C LYS A 104 28.99 -10.69 -7.69
N GLY A 105 28.48 -11.91 -7.59
CA GLY A 105 27.18 -12.19 -6.99
C GLY A 105 27.17 -11.76 -5.53
N PHE A 106 26.50 -10.64 -5.23
CA PHE A 106 26.26 -10.23 -3.85
C PHE A 106 25.04 -10.99 -3.34
N HIS A 107 25.23 -12.21 -2.86
CA HIS A 107 24.15 -13.05 -2.32
C HIS A 107 23.32 -12.37 -1.21
N TYR A 108 23.89 -11.36 -0.53
CA TYR A 108 23.20 -10.61 0.51
C TYR A 108 22.32 -9.44 0.02
N LEU A 109 22.50 -8.97 -1.23
CA LEU A 109 21.68 -7.86 -1.75
C LEU A 109 20.21 -8.26 -1.91
N HIS A 110 19.94 -9.52 -2.24
CA HIS A 110 18.57 -10.03 -2.33
C HIS A 110 17.82 -9.91 -0.99
N TYR A 111 18.43 -10.33 0.12
CA TYR A 111 17.78 -10.17 1.44
C TYR A 111 17.59 -8.69 1.82
N LEU A 112 18.54 -7.83 1.46
CA LEU A 112 18.42 -6.41 1.70
C LEU A 112 17.27 -5.80 0.89
N GLU A 113 17.11 -6.19 -0.37
CA GLU A 113 15.99 -5.80 -1.24
C GLU A 113 14.65 -6.26 -0.66
N VAL A 114 14.56 -7.50 -0.19
CA VAL A 114 13.37 -8.03 0.49
C VAL A 114 13.01 -7.16 1.70
N VAL A 115 13.97 -6.91 2.58
CA VAL A 115 13.77 -6.09 3.79
C VAL A 115 13.35 -4.67 3.42
N ILE A 116 14.02 -4.04 2.46
CA ILE A 116 13.69 -2.67 2.02
C ILE A 116 12.27 -2.63 1.46
N THR A 117 11.90 -3.56 0.59
CA THR A 117 10.57 -3.56 -0.06
C THR A 117 9.46 -3.75 0.98
N ILE A 118 9.59 -4.72 1.87
CA ILE A 118 8.58 -5.00 2.91
C ILE A 118 8.47 -3.86 3.92
N LEU A 119 9.58 -3.23 4.33
CA LEU A 119 9.55 -2.12 5.29
C LEU A 119 9.14 -0.78 4.66
N SER A 120 9.32 -0.62 3.35
CA SER A 120 9.01 0.64 2.67
C SER A 120 7.51 0.89 2.58
N ALA A 121 6.67 -0.16 2.44
CA ALA A 121 5.23 0.02 2.40
C ALA A 121 4.64 0.59 3.71
N PRO A 122 4.88 0.02 4.92
CA PRO A 122 4.40 0.61 6.17
C PRO A 122 5.02 1.98 6.44
N TYR A 123 6.26 2.22 6.02
CA TYR A 123 6.88 3.54 6.08
C TYR A 123 6.14 4.56 5.20
N LEU A 124 5.80 4.18 3.98
CA LEU A 124 5.05 5.02 3.06
C LEU A 124 3.64 5.29 3.59
N THR A 125 2.96 4.28 4.13
CA THR A 125 1.66 4.45 4.80
C THR A 125 1.76 5.47 5.93
N TRP A 126 2.78 5.36 6.77
CA TRP A 126 3.03 6.31 7.86
C TRP A 126 3.27 7.73 7.34
N LEU A 127 4.06 7.88 6.27
CA LEU A 127 4.33 9.17 5.64
C LEU A 127 3.05 9.78 5.05
N LEU A 128 2.27 8.98 4.31
CA LEU A 128 0.99 9.42 3.76
C LEU A 128 0.01 9.80 4.87
N SER A 129 0.00 9.07 5.99
CA SER A 129 -0.86 9.38 7.13
C SER A 129 -0.51 10.76 7.71
N LYS A 130 0.78 11.10 7.81
CA LYS A 130 1.23 12.43 8.22
C LYS A 130 0.85 13.55 7.24
N ILE A 131 0.83 13.24 5.95
CA ILE A 131 0.50 14.22 4.90
C ILE A 131 -1.01 14.45 4.84
N LEU A 132 -1.82 13.40 5.03
CA LEU A 132 -3.27 13.44 4.84
C LEU A 132 -4.05 13.83 6.09
N LEU A 133 -3.53 13.58 7.31
CA LEU A 133 -4.21 13.96 8.55
C LEU A 133 -3.71 15.31 9.06
N PRO A 134 -4.61 16.30 9.26
CA PRO A 134 -4.28 17.49 10.04
C PRO A 134 -3.99 17.09 11.48
N ASP A 135 -3.10 17.84 12.14
CA ASP A 135 -2.76 17.68 13.55
C ASP A 135 -2.37 16.24 13.94
N TYR A 136 -1.71 15.53 13.02
CA TYR A 136 -1.26 14.15 13.22
C TYR A 136 -0.46 13.97 14.52
N HIS A 137 0.29 15.00 14.92
CA HIS A 137 1.10 15.03 16.14
C HIS A 137 0.30 15.25 17.43
N GLU A 138 -0.99 15.53 17.36
CA GLU A 138 -1.89 15.71 18.52
C GLU A 138 -2.77 14.47 18.74
N LEU A 139 -2.96 13.64 17.71
CA LEU A 139 -3.78 12.42 17.79
C LEU A 139 -3.25 11.41 18.83
N PRO A 140 -4.10 10.56 19.43
CA PRO A 140 -3.65 9.41 20.20
C PRO A 140 -2.76 8.46 19.38
N SER A 141 -1.79 7.78 20.03
CA SER A 141 -0.85 6.88 19.35
C SER A 141 -1.55 5.79 18.52
N ALA A 142 -2.63 5.21 19.03
CA ALA A 142 -3.42 4.20 18.34
C ALA A 142 -4.00 4.72 17.00
N GLN A 143 -4.42 5.99 16.95
CA GLN A 143 -4.96 6.59 15.73
C GLN A 143 -3.82 6.94 14.75
N ARG A 144 -2.68 7.42 15.26
CA ARG A 144 -1.49 7.70 14.43
C ARG A 144 -1.02 6.47 13.66
N PHE A 145 -0.95 5.33 14.34
CA PHE A 145 -0.44 4.09 13.76
C PHE A 145 -1.54 3.18 13.20
N GLY A 146 -2.81 3.60 13.22
CA GLY A 146 -3.92 2.79 12.74
C GLY A 146 -3.74 2.33 11.28
N ALA A 147 -3.43 3.27 10.38
CA ALA A 147 -3.19 2.95 8.97
C ALA A 147 -1.99 2.01 8.77
N VAL A 148 -0.89 2.26 9.51
CA VAL A 148 0.32 1.43 9.46
C VAL A 148 0.02 0.02 9.96
N GLY A 149 -0.71 -0.11 11.06
CA GLY A 149 -1.16 -1.38 11.62
C GLY A 149 -2.04 -2.15 10.63
N ILE A 150 -2.97 -1.48 9.96
CA ILE A 150 -3.79 -2.09 8.91
C ILE A 150 -2.92 -2.57 7.75
N THR A 151 -2.00 -1.75 7.24
CA THR A 151 -1.06 -2.16 6.17
C THR A 151 -0.23 -3.37 6.60
N ALA A 152 0.27 -3.40 7.84
CA ALA A 152 1.04 -4.53 8.36
C ALA A 152 0.19 -5.81 8.45
N VAL A 153 -1.04 -5.72 8.96
CA VAL A 153 -1.99 -6.85 9.01
C VAL A 153 -2.29 -7.36 7.61
N MET A 154 -2.57 -6.48 6.65
CA MET A 154 -2.82 -6.86 5.27
C MET A 154 -1.59 -7.52 4.61
N GLY A 155 -0.38 -7.03 4.90
CA GLY A 155 0.86 -7.67 4.47
C GLY A 155 1.02 -9.09 5.03
N ILE A 156 0.74 -9.29 6.33
CA ILE A 156 0.76 -10.62 6.94
C ILE A 156 -0.26 -11.55 6.28
N LEU A 157 -1.49 -11.06 6.06
CA LEU A 157 -2.53 -11.85 5.38
C LEU A 157 -2.13 -12.21 3.95
N ALA A 158 -1.57 -11.27 3.19
CA ALA A 158 -1.08 -11.51 1.84
C ALA A 158 0.03 -12.56 1.82
N PHE A 159 1.00 -12.47 2.73
CA PHE A 159 2.04 -13.49 2.90
C PHE A 159 1.46 -14.88 3.20
N LEU A 160 0.52 -14.97 4.14
CA LEU A 160 -0.13 -16.25 4.47
C LEU A 160 -0.92 -16.80 3.29
N LEU A 161 -1.63 -15.93 2.54
CA LEU A 161 -2.32 -16.33 1.31
C LEU A 161 -1.34 -16.83 0.24
N GLY A 162 -0.15 -16.23 0.14
CA GLY A 162 0.92 -16.70 -0.73
C GLY A 162 1.43 -18.08 -0.30
N GLN A 163 1.76 -18.24 0.98
CA GLN A 163 2.26 -19.50 1.56
C GLN A 163 1.25 -20.65 1.44
N PHE A 164 -0.03 -20.35 1.61
CA PHE A 164 -1.13 -21.31 1.56
C PHE A 164 -1.94 -21.23 0.27
N ASN A 165 -1.32 -20.76 -0.83
CA ASN A 165 -2.00 -20.56 -2.12
C ASN A 165 -2.68 -21.85 -2.62
N TYR A 166 -2.09 -23.02 -2.35
CA TYR A 166 -2.61 -24.33 -2.74
C TYR A 166 -4.01 -24.66 -2.20
N LEU A 167 -4.50 -23.93 -1.19
CA LEU A 167 -5.84 -24.12 -0.63
C LEU A 167 -6.94 -23.50 -1.50
N PHE A 168 -6.62 -22.53 -2.35
CA PHE A 168 -7.61 -21.76 -3.12
C PHE A 168 -7.19 -21.42 -4.56
N LEU A 169 -5.93 -21.67 -4.93
CA LEU A 169 -5.39 -21.53 -6.28
C LEU A 169 -4.77 -22.83 -6.76
N THR A 170 -4.81 -23.02 -8.08
CA THR A 170 -4.10 -24.09 -8.78
C THR A 170 -2.96 -23.51 -9.61
N CYS A 171 -2.03 -24.37 -10.05
CA CYS A 171 -0.97 -23.98 -10.97
C CYS A 171 -1.53 -23.36 -12.26
N ALA A 172 -2.70 -23.80 -12.72
CA ALA A 172 -3.36 -23.24 -13.90
C ALA A 172 -3.86 -21.80 -13.68
N ASP A 173 -4.23 -21.42 -12.45
CA ASP A 173 -4.61 -20.02 -12.14
C ASP A 173 -3.41 -19.07 -12.27
N PHE A 174 -2.22 -19.52 -11.85
CA PHE A 174 -0.97 -18.77 -12.04
C PHE A 174 -0.60 -18.66 -13.54
N ASP A 175 -0.67 -19.76 -14.28
CA ASP A 175 -0.34 -19.77 -15.70
C ASP A 175 -1.28 -18.88 -16.53
N VAL A 176 -2.59 -18.95 -16.30
CA VAL A 176 -3.59 -18.10 -16.98
C VAL A 176 -3.41 -16.62 -16.66
N SER A 177 -2.91 -16.28 -15.46
CA SER A 177 -2.62 -14.90 -15.10
C SER A 177 -1.26 -14.40 -15.63
N GLY A 178 -0.51 -15.25 -16.32
CA GLY A 178 0.82 -14.93 -16.85
C GLY A 178 1.92 -14.93 -15.78
N ASN A 179 1.65 -15.53 -14.63
CA ASN A 179 2.63 -15.69 -13.55
C ASN A 179 3.37 -17.01 -13.69
N ASN A 180 4.60 -17.06 -13.17
CA ASN A 180 5.30 -18.33 -13.00
C ASN A 180 4.54 -19.21 -11.99
N THR A 181 4.57 -20.53 -12.14
CA THR A 181 3.93 -21.43 -11.17
C THR A 181 4.76 -21.54 -9.89
N PRO A 182 4.20 -21.27 -8.70
CA PRO A 182 4.94 -21.41 -7.45
C PRO A 182 5.34 -22.87 -7.17
N PRO A 183 6.46 -23.11 -6.48
CA PRO A 183 6.81 -24.45 -6.01
C PRO A 183 5.70 -25.03 -5.11
N GLY A 184 5.24 -26.25 -5.40
CA GLY A 184 4.23 -26.91 -4.59
C GLY A 184 2.77 -26.42 -4.77
N CYS A 185 2.48 -25.68 -5.85
CA CYS A 185 1.10 -25.32 -6.20
C CYS A 185 0.20 -26.54 -6.44
N ALA A 186 -1.09 -26.40 -6.16
CA ALA A 186 -2.07 -27.47 -6.36
C ALA A 186 -2.32 -27.74 -7.85
N GLN A 187 -2.36 -29.02 -8.23
CA GLN A 187 -2.64 -29.43 -9.61
C GLN A 187 -4.15 -29.43 -9.88
N GLY A 188 -4.55 -29.07 -11.10
CA GLY A 188 -5.95 -29.09 -11.54
C GLY A 188 -6.29 -27.97 -12.52
N PRO A 189 -7.54 -27.94 -13.03
CA PRO A 189 -8.04 -26.80 -13.79
C PRO A 189 -8.15 -25.56 -12.88
N PRO A 190 -8.19 -24.35 -13.47
CA PRO A 190 -8.41 -23.10 -12.73
C PRO A 190 -9.58 -23.21 -11.76
N PHE A 191 -9.47 -22.64 -10.56
CA PHE A 191 -10.48 -22.77 -9.50
C PHE A 191 -11.88 -22.32 -9.98
N ARG A 192 -11.95 -21.30 -10.84
CA ARG A 192 -13.20 -20.79 -11.42
C ARG A 192 -13.96 -21.79 -12.32
N LEU A 193 -13.30 -22.85 -12.75
CA LEU A 193 -13.85 -23.90 -13.62
C LEU A 193 -14.16 -25.20 -12.85
N ARG A 194 -14.05 -25.18 -11.52
CA ARG A 194 -14.27 -26.34 -10.65
C ARG A 194 -15.69 -26.36 -10.08
#